data_AF-W4RI38-F1
#
_entry.id   AF-W4RI38-F1
#
_cell.length_a   1.000
_cell.length_b   1.000
_cell.length_c   1.000
_cell.angle_alpha   90.00
_cell.angle_beta   90.00
_cell.angle_gamma   90.00
#
_symmetry.space_group_name_H-M   'P 1'
#
loop_
_entity.id
_entity.type
_entity.pdbx_description
1 polymer ?
#
loop_
_entity_poly.entity_id
_entity_poly.type
_entity_poly.pdbx_seq_one_letter_code
_entity_poly.pdbx_strand_id
1 'polypeptide(L)'
;MTEGTALLLNSVREQGGRIITVGTTSTRTLETIATANDGKFVAETGWTNIFIYPGYEFKAIDGMITNFHLPKSTLIMLVSALAGRDNVLNAYNNAVEERYRFFSFGDAMLIL
;
A
#
# COMPACT_ATOMS: atom_id res chain seq x y z
N MET A 1 4.46 15.06 3.85
CA MET A 1 3.12 15.09 4.48
C MET A 1 2.94 16.45 5.15
N THR A 2 1.80 17.09 4.95
CA THR A 2 1.49 18.35 5.64
C THR A 2 0.95 18.09 7.05
N GLU A 3 0.98 19.09 7.91
CA GLU A 3 0.43 19.01 9.27
C GLU A 3 -1.06 18.65 9.28
N GLY A 4 -1.87 19.29 8.43
CA GLY A 4 -3.30 18.97 8.31
C GLY A 4 -3.55 17.51 7.90
N THR A 5 -2.76 16.96 6.98
CA THR A 5 -2.89 15.53 6.61
C THR A 5 -2.47 14.61 7.75
N ALA A 6 -1.38 14.92 8.46
CA ALA A 6 -0.92 14.11 9.59
C ALA A 6 -1.98 14.06 10.70
N LEU A 7 -2.53 15.23 11.08
CA LEU A 7 -3.59 15.34 12.09
C LEU A 7 -4.85 14.56 11.68
N LEU A 8 -5.26 14.67 10.41
CA LEU A 8 -6.40 13.93 9.88
C LEU A 8 -6.20 12.42 9.99
N LEU A 9 -5.05 11.90 9.56
CA LEU A 9 -4.77 10.46 9.57
C LEU A 9 -4.71 9.91 11.00
N ASN A 10 -4.07 10.63 11.93
CA ASN A 10 -4.05 10.24 13.34
C ASN A 10 -5.47 10.23 13.94
N SER A 11 -6.27 11.27 13.67
CA SER A 11 -7.65 11.35 14.14
C SER A 11 -8.53 10.20 13.63
N VAL A 12 -8.39 9.85 12.34
CA VAL A 12 -9.09 8.68 11.76
C VAL A 12 -8.70 7.40 12.49
N ARG A 13 -7.40 7.20 12.77
CA ARG A 13 -6.90 6.02 13.47
C ARG A 13 -7.37 5.96 14.93
N GLU A 14 -7.37 7.08 15.64
CA GLU A 14 -7.89 7.19 17.01
C GLU A 14 -9.39 6.84 17.09
N GLN A 15 -10.15 7.16 16.04
CA GLN A 15 -11.57 6.82 15.91
C GLN A 15 -11.81 5.36 15.46
N GLY A 16 -10.75 4.56 15.25
CA GLY A 16 -10.85 3.19 14.73
C GLY A 16 -11.24 3.11 13.26
N GLY A 17 -11.07 4.21 12.51
CA GLY A 17 -11.26 4.24 11.06
C GLY A 17 -10.10 3.58 10.31
N ARG A 18 -10.34 3.30 9.02
CA ARG A 18 -9.35 2.67 8.12
C ARG A 18 -8.65 3.70 7.24
N ILE A 19 -7.36 3.49 7.01
CA ILE A 19 -6.51 4.27 6.11
C ILE A 19 -6.21 3.42 4.88
N ILE A 20 -6.84 3.76 3.75
CA ILE A 20 -6.64 3.09 2.47
C ILE A 20 -5.86 4.01 1.55
N THR A 21 -4.69 3.58 1.11
CA THR A 21 -3.84 4.36 0.20
C THR A 21 -4.24 4.19 -1.26
N VAL A 22 -4.01 5.21 -2.06
CA VAL A 22 -4.18 5.16 -3.52
C VAL A 22 -2.80 5.23 -4.16
N GLY A 23 -2.34 4.10 -4.70
CA GLY A 23 -1.04 3.92 -5.33
C GLY A 23 0.08 3.49 -4.38
N THR A 24 1.02 2.70 -4.90
CA THR A 24 2.17 2.17 -4.14
C THR A 24 3.12 3.27 -3.66
N THR A 25 3.21 4.39 -4.36
CA THR A 25 4.03 5.55 -3.95
C THR A 25 3.49 6.18 -2.67
N SER A 26 2.16 6.35 -2.55
CA SER A 26 1.56 6.91 -1.34
C SER A 26 1.67 5.91 -0.18
N THR A 27 1.47 4.61 -0.43
CA THR A 27 1.74 3.53 0.55
C THR A 27 3.15 3.64 1.12
N ARG A 28 4.18 3.65 0.27
CA ARG A 28 5.59 3.75 0.70
C ARG A 28 5.86 5.03 1.49
N THR A 29 5.22 6.14 1.10
CA THR A 29 5.37 7.42 1.80
C THR A 29 4.80 7.33 3.21
N LEU A 30 3.56 6.85 3.37
CA LEU A 30 2.93 6.71 4.69
C LEU A 30 3.65 5.69 5.57
N GLU A 31 4.06 4.55 5.01
CA GLU A 31 4.80 3.51 5.74
C GLU A 31 6.17 3.98 6.22
N THR A 32 6.85 4.84 5.44
CA THR A 32 8.12 5.45 5.88
C THR A 32 7.92 6.32 7.12
N ILE A 33 6.90 7.19 7.08
CA ILE A 33 6.56 8.11 8.16
C ILE A 33 6.14 7.31 9.40
N ALA A 34 5.18 6.41 9.26
CA ALA A 34 4.66 5.63 10.38
C ALA A 34 5.74 4.73 11.00
N THR A 35 6.62 4.13 10.19
CA THR A 35 7.70 3.28 10.72
C THR A 35 8.71 4.07 11.54
N ALA A 36 9.07 5.28 11.11
CA ALA A 36 9.98 6.15 11.85
C ALA A 36 9.36 6.71 13.14
N ASN A 37 8.03 6.76 13.23
CA ASN A 37 7.28 7.42 14.30
C ASN A 37 6.33 6.47 15.05
N ASP A 38 6.69 5.18 15.15
CA ASP A 38 5.96 4.15 15.92
C ASP A 38 4.44 4.10 15.61
N GLY A 39 4.10 4.05 14.32
CA GLY A 39 2.73 3.98 13.84
C GLY A 39 1.98 5.31 13.78
N LYS A 40 2.60 6.43 14.18
CA LYS A 40 1.99 7.77 14.12
C LYS A 40 2.36 8.52 12.84
N PHE A 41 1.47 9.41 12.41
CA PHE A 41 1.73 10.30 11.29
C PHE A 41 2.26 11.65 11.78
N VAL A 42 3.35 12.11 11.19
CA VAL A 42 3.97 13.41 11.52
C VAL A 42 4.13 14.23 10.24
N ALA A 43 4.02 15.55 10.36
CA ALA A 43 4.30 16.47 9.27
C ALA A 43 5.80 16.43 8.94
N GLU A 44 6.15 15.89 7.79
CA GLU A 44 7.55 15.81 7.38
C GLU A 44 7.73 15.83 5.85
N THR A 45 8.92 16.21 5.43
CA THR A 45 9.38 16.11 4.04
C THR A 45 10.72 15.37 4.04
N GLY A 46 10.93 14.52 3.03
CA GLY A 46 12.14 13.71 2.99
C GLY A 46 12.15 12.70 1.86
N TRP A 47 13.21 11.91 1.85
CA TRP A 47 13.40 10.82 0.90
C TRP A 47 12.91 9.51 1.50
N THR A 48 12.31 8.66 0.67
CA THR A 48 11.97 7.30 1.06
C THR A 48 12.76 6.30 0.22
N ASN A 49 13.50 5.44 0.90
CA ASN A 49 14.15 4.27 0.34
C ASN A 49 13.52 2.97 0.85
N ILE A 50 12.30 3.04 1.43
CA ILE A 50 11.66 1.86 2.00
C ILE A 50 11.42 0.83 0.90
N PHE A 51 11.80 -0.40 1.20
CA PHE A 51 11.58 -1.57 0.37
C PHE A 51 10.67 -2.54 1.11
N ILE A 52 9.43 -2.65 0.65
CA ILE A 52 8.38 -3.45 1.29
C ILE A 52 8.29 -4.79 0.56
N TYR A 53 8.44 -5.88 1.31
CA TYR A 53 8.45 -7.25 0.82
C TYR A 53 7.79 -8.19 1.85
N PRO A 54 7.44 -9.43 1.47
CA PRO A 54 6.75 -10.36 2.37
C PRO A 54 7.48 -10.53 3.72
N GLY A 55 6.72 -10.41 4.81
CA GLY A 55 7.25 -10.35 6.18
C GLY A 55 7.32 -8.94 6.76
N TYR A 56 7.10 -7.90 5.95
CA TYR A 56 6.93 -6.53 6.42
C TYR A 56 5.62 -6.36 7.20
N GLU A 57 5.69 -5.76 8.38
CA GLU A 57 4.52 -5.39 9.18
C GLU A 57 4.08 -3.97 8.82
N PHE A 58 2.88 -3.84 8.25
CA PHE A 58 2.32 -2.55 7.88
C PHE A 58 1.90 -1.79 9.13
N LYS A 59 2.41 -0.56 9.25
CA LYS A 59 2.12 0.33 10.38
C LYS A 59 1.22 1.49 9.99
N ALA A 60 1.13 1.82 8.71
CA ALA A 60 0.42 3.01 8.24
C ALA A 60 -0.94 2.72 7.60
N ILE A 61 -1.06 1.63 6.85
CA ILE A 61 -2.24 1.38 6.03
C ILE A 61 -3.01 0.14 6.47
N ASP A 62 -4.32 0.19 6.29
CA ASP A 62 -5.23 -0.94 6.46
C ASP A 62 -5.62 -1.57 5.11
N GLY A 63 -5.35 -0.85 4.01
CA GLY A 63 -5.63 -1.31 2.66
C GLY A 63 -4.98 -0.44 1.59
N MET A 64 -5.08 -0.88 0.33
CA MET A 64 -4.55 -0.13 -0.79
C MET A 64 -5.36 -0.32 -2.08
N ILE A 65 -5.38 0.73 -2.89
CA ILE A 65 -5.83 0.71 -4.28
C ILE A 65 -4.60 0.82 -5.17
N THR A 66 -4.41 -0.10 -6.09
CA THR A 66 -3.29 -0.08 -7.04
C THR A 66 -3.64 -0.79 -8.35
N ASN A 67 -2.72 -0.80 -9.31
CA ASN A 67 -2.90 -1.49 -10.58
C ASN A 67 -2.44 -2.96 -10.45
N PHE A 68 -2.68 -3.75 -11.50
CA PHE A 68 -2.00 -5.04 -11.67
C PHE A 68 -0.57 -4.84 -12.20
N HIS A 69 0.41 -5.39 -11.49
CA HIS A 69 1.85 -5.22 -11.76
C HIS A 69 2.42 -6.39 -12.55
N LEU A 70 3.61 -6.22 -13.14
CA LEU A 70 4.23 -7.34 -13.87
C LEU A 70 4.76 -8.42 -12.92
N PRO A 71 4.77 -9.70 -13.34
CA PRO A 71 5.46 -10.77 -12.62
C PRO A 71 6.92 -10.40 -12.34
N LYS A 72 7.43 -10.79 -11.16
CA LYS A 72 8.81 -10.53 -10.71
C LYS A 72 9.19 -9.04 -10.57
N SER A 73 8.22 -8.12 -10.52
CA SER A 73 8.46 -6.72 -10.17
C SER A 73 8.61 -6.50 -8.65
N THR A 74 9.22 -5.40 -8.24
CA THR A 74 9.24 -5.00 -6.82
C THR A 74 7.86 -4.62 -6.30
N LEU A 75 6.96 -4.15 -7.18
CA LEU A 75 5.60 -3.77 -6.81
C LEU A 75 4.74 -4.99 -6.48
N ILE A 76 4.93 -6.13 -7.17
CA ILE A 76 4.24 -7.37 -6.78
C ILE A 76 4.70 -7.86 -5.42
N MET A 77 5.95 -7.60 -5.02
CA MET A 77 6.44 -7.93 -3.68
C MET A 77 5.75 -7.10 -2.60
N LEU A 78 5.55 -5.80 -2.83
CA LEU A 78 4.80 -4.93 -1.91
C LEU A 78 3.35 -5.42 -1.76
N VAL A 79 2.68 -5.70 -2.87
CA VAL A 79 1.29 -6.20 -2.86
C VAL A 79 1.21 -7.57 -2.16
N SER A 80 2.19 -8.44 -2.37
CA SER A 80 2.29 -9.74 -1.69
C SER A 80 2.59 -9.62 -0.20
N ALA A 81 3.28 -8.56 0.24
CA ALA A 81 3.50 -8.30 1.65
C ALA A 81 2.18 -7.96 2.36
N LEU A 82 1.28 -7.24 1.67
CA LEU A 82 0.00 -6.81 2.24
C LEU A 82 -1.03 -7.95 2.24
N ALA A 83 -1.28 -8.57 1.08
CA ALA A 83 -2.37 -9.54 0.92
C ALA A 83 -1.94 -11.01 1.07
N GLY A 84 -0.65 -11.28 1.25
CA GLY A 84 -0.09 -12.62 1.24
C GLY A 84 0.16 -13.14 -0.18
N ARG A 85 1.28 -13.83 -0.37
CA ARG A 85 1.74 -14.30 -1.70
C ARG A 85 0.70 -15.16 -2.42
N ASP A 86 0.13 -16.15 -1.74
CA ASP A 86 -0.76 -17.12 -2.38
C ASP A 86 -2.07 -16.47 -2.82
N ASN A 87 -2.63 -15.58 -1.99
CA ASN A 87 -3.82 -14.80 -2.33
C ASN A 87 -3.57 -13.91 -3.56
N VAL A 88 -2.41 -13.24 -3.62
CA VAL A 88 -2.03 -12.41 -4.76
C VAL A 88 -1.86 -13.25 -6.02
N LEU A 89 -1.17 -14.39 -5.96
CA LEU A 89 -1.01 -15.27 -7.11
C LEU A 89 -2.36 -15.78 -7.63
N ASN A 90 -3.26 -16.18 -6.73
CA ASN A 90 -4.60 -16.61 -7.11
C ASN A 90 -5.41 -15.48 -7.75
N ALA A 91 -5.36 -14.26 -7.18
CA ALA A 91 -6.02 -13.10 -7.76
C ALA A 91 -5.48 -12.75 -9.15
N TYR A 92 -4.18 -12.89 -9.38
CA TYR A 92 -3.54 -12.64 -10.67
C TYR A 92 -3.91 -13.70 -11.71
N ASN A 93 -3.98 -14.98 -11.33
CA ASN A 93 -4.44 -16.04 -12.23
C ASN A 93 -5.89 -15.77 -12.67
N ASN A 94 -6.78 -15.47 -11.73
CA ASN A 94 -8.16 -15.09 -12.04
C ASN A 94 -8.23 -13.85 -12.95
N ALA A 95 -7.43 -12.82 -12.68
CA ALA A 95 -7.37 -11.62 -13.52
C ALA A 95 -6.94 -11.92 -14.96
N VAL A 96 -6.03 -12.88 -15.16
CA VAL A 96 -5.62 -13.34 -16.50
C VAL A 96 -6.74 -14.11 -17.19
N GLU A 97 -7.40 -15.03 -16.47
CA GLU A 97 -8.53 -15.82 -16.99
C GLU A 97 -9.69 -14.93 -17.44
N GLU A 98 -10.02 -13.93 -16.62
CA GLU A 98 -11.08 -12.94 -16.88
C GLU A 98 -10.63 -11.78 -17.79
N ARG A 99 -9.42 -11.86 -18.35
CA ARG A 99 -8.87 -10.87 -19.30
C ARG A 99 -8.84 -9.43 -18.79
N TYR A 100 -8.52 -9.25 -17.51
CA TYR A 100 -8.23 -7.93 -16.96
C TYR A 100 -7.05 -7.29 -17.71
N ARG A 101 -7.07 -5.97 -17.78
CA ARG A 101 -6.00 -5.17 -18.37
C ARG A 101 -4.97 -4.89 -17.29
N PHE A 102 -3.69 -5.11 -17.60
CA PHE A 102 -2.61 -4.94 -16.63
C PHE A 102 -1.88 -3.61 -16.83
N PHE A 103 -1.01 -3.27 -15.88
CA PHE A 103 -0.06 -2.16 -15.94
C PHE A 103 -0.69 -0.76 -15.82
N SER A 104 0.01 0.28 -16.29
CA SER A 104 -0.27 1.69 -15.96
C SER A 104 -1.67 2.18 -16.34
N PHE A 105 -2.24 1.65 -17.42
CA PHE A 105 -3.57 2.04 -17.94
C PHE A 105 -4.58 0.90 -17.89
N GLY A 106 -4.25 -0.15 -17.14
CA GLY A 106 -5.09 -1.31 -16.95
C GLY A 106 -6.20 -1.07 -15.93
N ASP A 107 -6.71 -2.17 -15.42
CA ASP A 107 -7.68 -2.21 -14.34
C ASP A 107 -6.99 -2.05 -12.98
N ALA A 108 -7.81 -1.85 -11.95
CA ALA A 108 -7.37 -1.61 -10.58
C ALA A 108 -7.70 -2.80 -9.66
N MET A 109 -6.94 -2.90 -8.59
CA MET A 109 -7.08 -3.83 -7.49
C MET A 109 -7.30 -3.03 -6.20
N LEU A 110 -8.29 -3.42 -5.41
CA LEU A 110 -8.51 -2.96 -4.05
C LEU A 110 -8.19 -4.11 -3.09
N ILE A 111 -7.38 -3.81 -2.07
CA ILE A 111 -6.98 -4.75 -1.01
C ILE A 111 -7.51 -4.17 0.31
N LEU A 112 -8.25 -4.98 1.07
CA LEU A 112 -8.98 -4.63 2.29
C LEU A 112 -8.68 -5.59 3.44
#